data_AF-A0A2G9GXW1-F1
#
_entry.id   AF-A0A2G9GXW1-F1
#
_cell.length_a   1.000
_cell.length_b   1.000
_cell.length_c   1.000
_cell.angle_alpha   90.00
_cell.angle_beta   90.00
_cell.angle_gamma   90.00
#
_symmetry.space_group_name_H-M   'P 1'
#
loop_
_entity.id
_entity.type
_entity.pdbx_description
1 polymer ?
#
loop_
_entity_poly.entity_id
_entity_poly.type
_entity_poly.pdbx_seq_one_letter_code
_entity_poly.pdbx_strand_id
1 'polypeptide(L)'
;MDAQSKKKRRPKSLPLMVVEKKKHKEGPSELQLGQPEEHSGNDSDEVASEVLEGTKFSGSSSHFKDVKNFEEFHIVVNGVCIDSELPEHIRRKYYDLCCGKNAFLHDRVLPGLYSKLAAGIIVETVNIADAIRGCKLTTPRKDFEVWEKSLRSFELLGLNVGFLRSRLRQLLSLAFESEGALEVRTYWEAQKEQNCIEEEIQKLEAKLVELKELSAKYDNDIKNLKTKAESYELKFQEEVNAPW
;
A
#
# COMPACT_ATOMS: atom_id res chain seq x y z
N MET A 1 16.72 -2.80 -58.29
CA MET A 1 16.23 -4.09 -58.79
C MET A 1 15.50 -4.79 -57.66
N ASP A 2 14.33 -5.33 -57.98
CA ASP A 2 13.54 -6.41 -57.33
C ASP A 2 13.59 -6.52 -55.79
N ALA A 3 12.55 -6.20 -55.02
CA ALA A 3 11.13 -6.60 -55.07
C ALA A 3 10.87 -8.09 -54.74
N GLN A 4 10.38 -8.37 -53.52
CA GLN A 4 9.33 -9.37 -53.33
C GLN A 4 8.50 -9.16 -52.06
N SER A 5 7.20 -8.98 -52.25
CA SER A 5 6.20 -8.84 -51.18
C SER A 5 5.63 -10.20 -50.78
N LYS A 6 5.30 -10.42 -49.49
CA LYS A 6 4.31 -11.43 -49.08
C LYS A 6 3.24 -10.83 -48.17
N LYS A 7 1.98 -11.20 -48.45
CA LYS A 7 0.75 -10.54 -47.97
C LYS A 7 0.16 -11.21 -46.73
N LYS A 8 -0.49 -10.38 -45.89
CA LYS A 8 -1.72 -10.60 -45.10
C LYS A 8 -2.12 -12.03 -44.70
N ARG A 9 -2.48 -12.19 -43.41
CA ARG A 9 -3.80 -12.74 -43.01
C ARG A 9 -4.18 -12.31 -41.57
N ARG A 10 -5.33 -11.64 -41.42
CA ARG A 10 -6.10 -11.54 -40.16
C ARG A 10 -7.29 -12.52 -40.26
N PRO A 11 -7.66 -13.20 -39.16
CA PRO A 11 -9.03 -13.58 -38.87
C PRO A 11 -9.55 -12.72 -37.69
N LYS A 12 -10.59 -11.91 -37.89
CA LYS A 12 -12.03 -12.24 -37.68
C LYS A 12 -12.46 -12.16 -36.20
N SER A 13 -13.01 -11.00 -35.86
CA SER A 13 -13.88 -10.75 -34.72
C SER A 13 -15.31 -11.29 -34.95
N LEU A 14 -16.10 -11.35 -33.87
CA LEU A 14 -17.58 -11.23 -33.72
C LEU A 14 -18.13 -12.27 -32.70
N PRO A 15 -19.32 -12.07 -32.08
CA PRO A 15 -20.16 -10.86 -32.07
C PRO A 15 -20.52 -10.31 -30.66
N LEU A 16 -20.95 -9.06 -30.62
CA LEU A 16 -21.78 -8.52 -29.54
C LEU A 16 -23.21 -9.08 -29.66
N MET A 17 -23.82 -9.54 -28.56
CA MET A 17 -25.26 -9.71 -28.50
C MET A 17 -25.92 -8.47 -27.92
N VAL A 18 -26.65 -7.76 -28.78
CA VAL A 18 -27.71 -6.83 -28.38
C VAL A 18 -28.98 -7.65 -28.16
N VAL A 19 -29.67 -7.43 -27.03
CA VAL A 19 -31.05 -7.89 -26.83
C VAL A 19 -31.90 -6.66 -26.51
N GLU A 20 -32.78 -6.29 -27.44
CA GLU A 20 -33.80 -5.28 -27.19
C GLU A 20 -35.07 -5.90 -26.58
N LYS A 21 -35.60 -5.19 -25.57
CA LYS A 21 -37.02 -4.97 -25.27
C LYS A 21 -38.01 -6.15 -25.26
N LYS A 22 -38.77 -6.23 -24.17
CA LYS A 22 -40.23 -6.09 -24.26
C LYS A 22 -40.82 -5.35 -23.05
N LYS A 23 -41.82 -4.51 -23.31
CA LYS A 23 -42.65 -3.78 -22.33
C LYS A 23 -44.04 -4.42 -22.24
N HIS A 24 -44.62 -4.42 -21.04
CA HIS A 24 -46.06 -4.40 -20.70
C HIS A 24 -46.12 -3.63 -19.35
N LYS A 25 -46.90 -2.57 -19.02
CA LYS A 25 -48.27 -2.10 -19.40
C LYS A 25 -49.36 -3.14 -19.02
N GLU A 26 -50.38 -2.91 -18.18
CA GLU A 26 -50.91 -1.81 -17.30
C GLU A 26 -51.61 -2.46 -16.06
N GLY A 27 -52.16 -1.81 -15.01
CA GLY A 27 -52.53 -0.40 -14.74
C GLY A 27 -52.74 -0.11 -13.21
N PRO A 28 -53.58 0.87 -12.78
CA PRO A 28 -53.55 1.45 -11.42
C PRO A 28 -54.83 1.30 -10.54
N SER A 29 -54.68 1.51 -9.22
CA SER A 29 -55.62 2.10 -8.23
C SER A 29 -54.79 2.42 -6.97
N GLU A 30 -54.66 3.63 -6.44
CA GLU A 30 -55.63 4.62 -5.95
C GLU A 30 -56.21 4.31 -4.56
N LEU A 31 -56.23 5.35 -3.73
CA LEU A 31 -56.49 5.34 -2.28
C LEU A 31 -57.95 4.98 -1.94
N GLN A 32 -58.16 4.27 -0.83
CA GLN A 32 -59.12 4.76 0.16
C GLN A 32 -58.89 4.27 1.59
N LEU A 33 -59.21 5.19 2.51
CA LEU A 33 -59.11 5.12 3.96
C LEU A 33 -60.39 4.50 4.54
N GLY A 34 -60.25 3.55 5.48
CA GLY A 34 -61.40 2.94 6.17
C GLY A 34 -60.97 2.05 7.36
N GLN A 35 -61.08 2.60 8.56
CA GLN A 35 -61.11 1.88 9.85
C GLN A 35 -62.58 1.58 10.24
N PRO A 36 -62.91 0.84 11.34
CA PRO A 36 -62.05 0.34 12.42
C PRO A 36 -62.26 -1.15 12.84
N GLU A 37 -61.48 -1.59 13.85
CA GLU A 37 -61.85 -2.58 14.90
C GLU A 37 -62.07 -4.07 14.48
N GLU A 38 -61.70 -5.12 15.23
CA GLU A 38 -61.28 -5.29 16.65
C GLU A 38 -60.18 -6.36 16.87
N HIS A 39 -59.58 -6.35 18.06
CA HIS A 39 -59.00 -7.47 18.84
C HIS A 39 -58.11 -8.57 18.18
N SER A 40 -56.81 -8.53 18.53
CA SER A 40 -56.11 -9.68 19.13
C SER A 40 -54.82 -9.21 19.80
N GLY A 41 -54.62 -9.58 21.08
CA GLY A 41 -53.37 -9.27 21.78
C GLY A 41 -52.28 -10.27 21.39
N ASN A 42 -51.06 -9.78 21.15
CA ASN A 42 -49.88 -10.62 21.24
C ASN A 42 -48.77 -9.86 21.97
N ASP A 43 -48.28 -10.48 23.03
CA ASP A 43 -47.15 -10.02 23.82
C ASP A 43 -45.89 -9.96 22.93
N SER A 44 -45.12 -8.88 23.03
CA SER A 44 -43.88 -8.70 22.27
C SER A 44 -42.96 -7.82 23.09
N ASP A 45 -41.92 -8.43 23.64
CA ASP A 45 -40.87 -7.73 24.39
C ASP A 45 -40.36 -6.51 23.60
N GLU A 46 -40.26 -5.40 24.31
CA GLU A 46 -39.70 -4.13 23.83
C GLU A 46 -38.18 -4.28 23.67
N VAL A 47 -37.76 -4.95 22.60
CA VAL A 47 -36.39 -4.83 22.12
C VAL A 47 -36.24 -3.40 21.60
N ALA A 48 -35.71 -2.53 22.47
CA ALA A 48 -35.27 -1.19 22.14
C ALA A 48 -34.19 -1.26 21.06
N SER A 49 -34.65 -1.34 19.82
CA SER A 49 -33.82 -1.25 18.63
C SER A 49 -33.40 0.22 18.53
N GLU A 50 -32.21 0.52 19.05
CA GLU A 50 -31.59 1.84 18.97
C GLU A 50 -31.36 2.21 17.51
N VAL A 51 -32.41 2.76 16.90
CA VAL A 51 -32.29 3.56 15.68
C VAL A 51 -31.44 4.74 16.08
N LEU A 52 -30.15 4.67 15.71
CA LEU A 52 -29.27 5.83 15.67
C LEU A 52 -29.90 6.84 14.72
N GLU A 53 -30.75 7.71 15.26
CA GLU A 53 -31.24 8.90 14.59
C GLU A 53 -30.02 9.74 14.23
N GLY A 54 -29.59 9.62 12.97
CA GLY A 54 -28.50 10.41 12.44
C GLY A 54 -28.83 11.88 12.63
N THR A 55 -28.16 12.52 13.57
CA THR A 55 -28.41 13.89 13.98
C THR A 55 -28.36 14.79 12.76
N LYS A 56 -29.52 15.22 12.27
CA LYS A 56 -29.63 16.15 11.16
C LYS A 56 -29.05 17.47 11.64
N PHE A 57 -27.80 17.74 11.28
CA PHE A 57 -27.16 19.02 11.52
C PHE A 57 -27.90 20.07 10.70
N SER A 58 -28.86 20.76 11.34
CA SER A 58 -29.58 21.88 10.75
C SER A 58 -28.58 22.93 10.29
N GLY A 59 -28.52 23.15 8.98
CA GLY A 59 -27.37 23.81 8.34
C GLY A 59 -27.26 25.29 8.67
N SER A 60 -26.38 25.63 9.61
CA SER A 60 -25.50 26.79 9.44
C SER A 60 -24.25 26.33 8.71
N SER A 61 -23.95 26.95 7.57
CA SER A 61 -22.69 26.76 6.86
C SER A 61 -21.56 27.46 7.62
N SER A 62 -21.16 26.89 8.76
CA SER A 62 -20.05 27.40 9.57
C SER A 62 -18.79 27.49 8.71
N HIS A 63 -18.12 28.64 8.72
CA HIS A 63 -16.86 28.75 7.99
C HIS A 63 -15.78 28.01 8.76
N PHE A 64 -14.79 27.42 8.07
CA PHE A 64 -13.69 26.71 8.72
C PHE A 64 -12.94 27.58 9.76
N LYS A 65 -12.94 28.90 9.56
CA LYS A 65 -12.37 29.90 10.49
C LYS A 65 -13.05 29.94 11.87
N ASP A 66 -14.28 29.44 11.97
CA ASP A 66 -15.08 29.46 13.20
C ASP A 66 -14.74 28.26 14.12
N VAL A 67 -14.08 27.22 13.57
CA VAL A 67 -13.64 26.01 14.29
C VAL A 67 -12.32 26.28 15.01
N LYS A 68 -12.33 26.31 16.35
CA LYS A 68 -11.15 26.67 17.17
C LYS A 68 -10.32 25.48 17.61
N ASN A 69 -10.92 24.30 17.66
CA ASN A 69 -10.33 23.07 18.21
C ASN A 69 -10.88 21.83 17.48
N PHE A 70 -10.45 20.64 17.90
CA PHE A 70 -10.86 19.37 17.29
C PHE A 70 -12.27 18.94 17.72
N GLU A 71 -12.72 19.39 18.88
CA GLU A 71 -14.02 19.09 19.46
C GLU A 71 -15.15 19.79 18.69
N GLU A 72 -14.90 21.00 18.19
CA GLU A 72 -15.77 21.78 17.29
C GLU A 72 -15.70 21.33 15.81
N PHE A 73 -14.81 20.38 15.46
CA PHE A 73 -14.64 19.89 14.10
C PHE A 73 -15.55 18.69 13.81
N HIS A 74 -16.58 18.93 12.98
CA HIS A 74 -17.47 17.91 12.45
C HIS A 74 -17.34 17.79 10.93
N ILE A 75 -17.32 16.55 10.43
CA ILE A 75 -17.30 16.26 9.01
C ILE A 75 -18.74 16.02 8.55
N VAL A 76 -19.31 17.01 7.85
CA VAL A 76 -20.70 16.96 7.38
C VAL A 76 -20.72 16.85 5.86
N VAL A 77 -21.24 15.73 5.35
CA VAL A 77 -21.36 15.46 3.91
C VAL A 77 -22.83 15.25 3.59
N ASN A 78 -23.37 16.00 2.62
CA ASN A 78 -24.78 15.94 2.22
C ASN A 78 -25.76 16.16 3.40
N GLY A 79 -25.39 17.00 4.37
CA GLY A 79 -26.19 17.30 5.57
C GLY A 79 -26.16 16.21 6.66
N VAL A 80 -25.36 15.16 6.47
CA VAL A 80 -25.17 14.07 7.44
C VAL A 80 -23.77 14.19 8.06
N CYS A 81 -23.69 14.22 9.38
CA CYS A 81 -22.41 14.10 10.08
C CYS A 81 -21.89 12.66 9.95
N ILE A 82 -20.65 12.49 9.51
CA ILE A 82 -20.01 11.17 9.28
C ILE A 82 -18.86 10.88 10.25
N ASP A 83 -18.73 11.65 11.33
CA ASP A 83 -17.68 11.49 12.34
C ASP A 83 -17.63 10.07 12.93
N SER A 84 -18.79 9.41 13.11
CA SER A 84 -18.89 8.04 13.62
C SER A 84 -18.45 6.95 12.64
N GLU A 85 -18.36 7.25 11.34
CA GLU A 85 -17.83 6.33 10.32
C GLU A 85 -16.29 6.41 10.23
N LEU A 86 -15.64 7.25 11.05
CA LEU A 86 -14.21 7.52 11.01
C LEU A 86 -13.55 7.24 12.38
N PRO A 87 -12.49 6.41 12.44
CA PRO A 87 -11.69 6.29 13.65
C PRO A 87 -11.12 7.64 14.09
N GLU A 88 -11.15 7.96 15.38
CA GLU A 88 -10.78 9.29 15.91
C GLU A 88 -9.39 9.74 15.44
N HIS A 89 -8.42 8.80 15.40
CA HIS A 89 -7.05 9.08 14.94
C HIS A 89 -6.98 9.50 13.45
N ILE A 90 -7.89 9.00 12.60
CA ILE A 90 -8.03 9.44 11.21
C ILE A 90 -8.71 10.82 11.17
N ARG A 91 -9.80 11.00 11.93
CA ARG A 91 -10.52 12.29 12.03
C ARG A 91 -9.56 13.42 12.46
N ARG A 92 -8.67 13.15 13.43
CA ARG A 92 -7.64 14.07 13.92
C ARG A 92 -6.60 14.44 12.85
N LYS A 93 -6.03 13.45 12.14
CA LYS A 93 -5.12 13.71 11.01
C LYS A 93 -5.80 14.48 9.86
N TYR A 94 -7.08 14.21 9.62
CA TYR A 94 -7.86 14.94 8.61
C TYR A 94 -8.16 16.38 9.03
N TYR A 95 -8.44 16.62 10.31
CA TYR A 95 -8.50 17.96 10.89
C TYR A 95 -7.18 18.71 10.71
N ASP A 96 -6.03 18.09 10.98
CA ASP A 96 -4.70 18.70 10.75
C ASP A 96 -4.50 19.11 9.28
N LEU A 97 -4.96 18.28 8.33
CA LEU A 97 -4.92 18.59 6.89
C LEU A 97 -5.84 19.77 6.52
N CYS A 98 -7.04 19.85 7.11
CA CYS A 98 -7.94 20.99 6.95
C CYS A 98 -7.32 22.28 7.53
N CYS A 99 -6.74 22.21 8.73
CA CYS A 99 -6.00 23.30 9.37
C CYS A 99 -4.85 23.80 8.50
N GLY A 100 -4.05 22.89 7.95
CA GLY A 100 -2.96 23.20 7.03
C GLY A 100 -3.39 23.88 5.72
N LYS A 101 -4.68 23.86 5.38
CA LYS A 101 -5.29 24.61 4.26
C LYS A 101 -6.20 25.76 4.69
N ASN A 102 -6.50 25.91 5.98
CA ASN A 102 -7.50 26.83 6.53
C ASN A 102 -8.87 26.70 5.83
N ALA A 103 -9.28 25.45 5.53
CA ALA A 103 -10.52 25.13 4.84
C ALA A 103 -10.94 23.68 5.12
N PHE A 104 -12.24 23.41 5.15
CA PHE A 104 -12.74 22.04 5.10
C PHE A 104 -12.42 21.44 3.73
N LEU A 105 -11.69 20.33 3.70
CA LEU A 105 -11.34 19.71 2.42
C LEU A 105 -12.54 19.05 1.71
N HIS A 106 -13.69 18.95 2.39
CA HIS A 106 -14.91 18.30 1.90
C HIS A 106 -16.05 19.26 1.49
N ASP A 107 -15.85 20.59 1.56
CA ASP A 107 -16.89 21.61 1.24
C ASP A 107 -17.53 21.47 -0.15
N ARG A 108 -16.82 20.85 -1.10
CA ARG A 108 -17.24 20.74 -2.51
C ARG A 108 -17.55 19.31 -2.94
N VAL A 109 -17.61 18.37 -1.99
CA VAL A 109 -17.96 16.98 -2.25
C VAL A 109 -19.31 16.89 -2.96
N LEU A 110 -19.40 16.02 -3.97
CA LEU A 110 -20.56 15.97 -4.86
C LEU A 110 -21.89 15.73 -4.10
N PRO A 111 -22.94 16.53 -4.39
CA PRO A 111 -24.28 16.29 -3.89
C PRO A 111 -24.74 14.86 -4.16
N GLY A 112 -25.24 14.18 -3.12
CA GLY A 112 -25.71 12.79 -3.21
C GLY A 112 -24.60 11.72 -3.16
N LEU A 113 -23.32 12.08 -2.99
CA LEU A 113 -22.29 11.10 -2.68
C LEU A 113 -22.63 10.33 -1.40
N TYR A 114 -22.55 9.00 -1.47
CA TYR A 114 -22.85 8.10 -0.35
C TYR A 114 -21.93 8.36 0.84
N SER A 115 -22.49 8.51 2.05
CA SER A 115 -21.77 8.93 3.26
C SER A 115 -20.58 8.03 3.60
N LYS A 116 -20.73 6.70 3.54
CA LYS A 116 -19.63 5.76 3.81
C LYS A 116 -18.54 5.79 2.74
N LEU A 117 -18.89 6.11 1.49
CA LEU A 117 -17.91 6.32 0.43
C LEU A 117 -17.12 7.61 0.68
N ALA A 118 -17.78 8.68 1.13
CA ALA A 118 -17.11 9.91 1.55
C ALA A 118 -16.16 9.67 2.74
N ALA A 119 -16.59 8.90 3.76
CA ALA A 119 -15.72 8.49 4.86
C ALA A 119 -14.50 7.69 4.37
N GLY A 120 -14.70 6.68 3.51
CA GLY A 120 -13.59 5.91 2.92
C GLY A 120 -12.60 6.75 2.11
N ILE A 121 -13.10 7.74 1.35
CA ILE A 121 -12.26 8.70 0.63
C ILE A 121 -11.44 9.58 1.59
N ILE A 122 -12.01 9.98 2.73
CA ILE A 122 -11.30 10.74 3.77
C ILE A 122 -10.20 9.90 4.43
N VAL A 123 -10.48 8.63 4.79
CA VAL A 123 -9.48 7.67 5.29
C VAL A 123 -8.32 7.55 4.30
N GLU A 124 -8.62 7.32 3.03
CA GLU A 124 -7.57 7.12 2.02
C GLU A 124 -6.82 8.41 1.68
N THR A 125 -7.47 9.58 1.79
CA THR A 125 -6.78 10.87 1.70
C THR A 125 -5.77 11.08 2.83
N VAL A 126 -6.10 10.67 4.05
CA VAL A 126 -5.16 10.68 5.20
C VAL A 126 -4.02 9.69 4.96
N ASN A 127 -4.31 8.45 4.54
CA ASN A 127 -3.30 7.44 4.23
C ASN A 127 -2.29 7.93 3.19
N ILE A 128 -2.79 8.51 2.09
CA ILE A 128 -1.94 9.06 1.02
C ILE A 128 -1.14 10.28 1.52
N ALA A 129 -1.73 11.15 2.34
CA ALA A 129 -1.01 12.30 2.90
C ALA A 129 0.13 11.88 3.84
N ASP A 130 -0.05 10.82 4.62
CA ASP A 130 1.00 10.22 5.45
C ASP A 130 2.05 9.50 4.60
N ALA A 131 1.65 8.77 3.56
CA ALA A 131 2.56 8.12 2.62
C ALA A 131 3.44 9.15 1.88
N ILE A 132 2.87 10.28 1.44
CA ILE A 132 3.58 11.44 0.86
C ILE A 132 4.52 12.11 1.88
N ARG A 133 4.24 11.99 3.19
CA ARG A 133 5.10 12.53 4.25
C ARG A 133 6.27 11.59 4.58
N GLY A 134 6.04 10.27 4.47
CA GLY A 134 7.03 9.22 4.77
C GLY A 134 7.81 8.69 3.57
N CYS A 135 7.49 9.10 2.33
CA CYS A 135 8.17 8.63 1.13
C CYS A 135 9.65 9.04 1.10
N LYS A 136 10.48 8.20 0.48
CA LYS A 136 11.93 8.36 0.36
C LYS A 136 12.31 8.46 -1.12
N LEU A 137 13.55 8.84 -1.42
CA LEU A 137 14.07 8.81 -2.80
C LEU A 137 14.13 7.37 -3.37
N THR A 138 14.07 6.35 -2.51
CA THR A 138 13.95 4.93 -2.88
C THR A 138 12.50 4.45 -3.05
N THR A 139 11.49 5.30 -2.80
CA THR A 139 10.08 4.93 -3.00
C THR A 139 9.80 4.68 -4.49
N PRO A 140 9.24 3.52 -4.88
CA PRO A 140 8.95 3.19 -6.28
C PRO A 140 8.07 4.24 -6.99
N ARG A 141 8.41 4.57 -8.24
CA ARG A 141 7.62 5.48 -9.10
C ARG A 141 6.14 5.06 -9.21
N LYS A 142 5.88 3.76 -9.21
CA LYS A 142 4.53 3.17 -9.26
C LYS A 142 3.64 3.65 -8.11
N ASP A 143 4.20 3.87 -6.93
CA ASP A 143 3.42 4.27 -5.75
C ASP A 143 2.95 5.72 -5.90
N PHE A 144 3.84 6.62 -6.38
CA PHE A 144 3.48 7.98 -6.79
C PHE A 144 2.36 8.00 -7.85
N GLU A 145 2.41 7.09 -8.84
CA GLU A 145 1.34 6.99 -9.84
C GLU A 145 0.00 6.54 -9.25
N VAL A 146 0.00 5.61 -8.29
CA VAL A 146 -1.21 5.16 -7.60
C VAL A 146 -1.79 6.31 -6.78
N TRP A 147 -0.97 7.02 -6.00
CA TRP A 147 -1.40 8.17 -5.21
C TRP A 147 -1.95 9.31 -6.09
N GLU A 148 -1.32 9.63 -7.22
CA GLU A 148 -1.84 10.67 -8.13
C GLU A 148 -3.18 10.26 -8.78
N LYS A 149 -3.36 8.97 -9.11
CA LYS A 149 -4.63 8.45 -9.65
C LYS A 149 -5.75 8.51 -8.60
N SER A 150 -5.47 8.14 -7.35
CA SER A 150 -6.42 8.22 -6.23
C SER A 150 -6.78 9.68 -5.93
N LEU A 151 -5.80 10.56 -5.70
CA LEU A 151 -6.03 11.97 -5.40
C LEU A 151 -6.77 12.70 -6.54
N ARG A 152 -6.45 12.40 -7.81
CA ARG A 152 -7.20 12.94 -8.95
C ARG A 152 -8.65 12.48 -8.95
N SER A 153 -8.92 11.23 -8.56
CA SER A 153 -10.28 10.70 -8.44
C SER A 153 -11.04 11.38 -7.29
N PHE A 154 -10.39 11.62 -6.15
CA PHE A 154 -11.01 12.31 -5.01
C PHE A 154 -11.31 13.78 -5.33
N GLU A 155 -10.45 14.45 -6.08
CA GLU A 155 -10.68 15.82 -6.57
C GLU A 155 -11.86 15.89 -7.56
N LEU A 156 -12.02 14.89 -8.43
CA LEU A 156 -13.21 14.76 -9.30
C LEU A 156 -14.50 14.50 -8.52
N LEU A 157 -14.40 13.88 -7.34
CA LEU A 157 -15.52 13.71 -6.40
C LEU A 157 -15.74 14.93 -5.48
N GLY A 158 -14.98 16.01 -5.69
CA GLY A 158 -15.16 17.31 -5.02
C GLY A 158 -14.27 17.55 -3.80
N LEU A 159 -13.32 16.66 -3.50
CA LEU A 159 -12.41 16.83 -2.38
C LEU A 159 -11.26 17.79 -2.73
N ASN A 160 -10.97 18.77 -1.88
CA ASN A 160 -9.94 19.79 -2.11
C ASN A 160 -8.52 19.25 -1.84
N VAL A 161 -8.03 18.35 -2.69
CA VAL A 161 -6.72 17.68 -2.55
C VAL A 161 -5.66 18.12 -3.56
N GLY A 162 -5.92 19.16 -4.36
CA GLY A 162 -4.98 19.70 -5.35
C GLY A 162 -3.61 20.11 -4.77
N PHE A 163 -3.55 20.43 -3.47
CA PHE A 163 -2.30 20.69 -2.76
C PHE A 163 -1.46 19.43 -2.53
N LEU A 164 -2.08 18.29 -2.22
CA LEU A 164 -1.40 16.99 -2.09
C LEU A 164 -0.85 16.57 -3.47
N ARG A 165 -1.66 16.71 -4.52
CA ARG A 165 -1.23 16.45 -5.91
C ARG A 165 -0.03 17.32 -6.34
N SER A 166 -0.04 18.59 -5.95
CA SER A 166 1.07 19.52 -6.27
C SER A 166 2.35 19.16 -5.52
N ARG A 167 2.26 18.80 -4.22
CA ARG A 167 3.39 18.27 -3.44
C ARG A 167 3.92 16.96 -4.02
N LEU A 168 3.01 16.05 -4.41
CA LEU A 168 3.34 14.77 -5.02
C LEU A 168 4.12 14.93 -6.32
N ARG A 169 3.71 15.86 -7.20
CA ARG A 169 4.45 16.18 -8.44
C ARG A 169 5.83 16.76 -8.16
N GLN A 170 5.98 17.64 -7.16
CA GLN A 170 7.29 18.16 -6.77
C GLN A 170 8.23 17.04 -6.30
N LEU A 171 7.74 16.14 -5.44
CA LEU A 171 8.51 14.98 -4.95
C LEU A 171 8.87 14.00 -6.08
N LEU A 172 7.94 13.73 -7.00
CA LEU A 172 8.19 12.91 -8.18
C LEU A 172 9.30 13.50 -9.06
N SER A 173 9.25 14.83 -9.31
CA SER A 173 10.26 15.51 -10.12
C SER A 173 11.63 15.48 -9.45
N LEU A 174 11.70 15.74 -8.13
CA LEU A 174 12.93 15.60 -7.35
C LEU A 174 13.50 14.17 -7.37
N ALA A 175 12.66 13.14 -7.30
CA ALA A 175 13.10 11.74 -7.21
C ALA A 175 13.40 11.06 -8.57
N PHE A 176 12.92 11.60 -9.70
CA PHE A 176 13.03 10.94 -11.01
C PHE A 176 13.40 11.82 -12.20
N GLU A 177 13.27 13.15 -12.10
CA GLU A 177 13.39 14.07 -13.25
C GLU A 177 14.51 15.12 -13.07
N SER A 178 14.94 15.37 -11.83
CA SER A 178 16.08 16.26 -11.54
C SER A 178 17.43 15.62 -11.86
N GLU A 179 18.45 16.41 -12.14
CA GLU A 179 19.82 15.93 -12.41
C GLU A 179 20.37 15.13 -11.21
N GLY A 180 20.20 15.65 -9.98
CA GLY A 180 20.53 14.95 -8.74
C GLY A 180 19.72 13.67 -8.49
N ALA A 181 18.59 13.44 -9.16
CA ALA A 181 17.85 12.19 -9.08
C ALA A 181 18.63 11.02 -9.70
N LEU A 182 19.45 11.29 -10.72
CA LEU A 182 20.32 10.30 -11.34
C LEU A 182 21.49 9.99 -10.41
N GLU A 183 22.15 11.01 -9.88
CA GLU A 183 23.29 10.89 -8.96
C GLU A 183 22.96 10.13 -7.67
N VAL A 184 21.83 10.42 -7.04
CA VAL A 184 21.41 9.69 -5.84
C VAL A 184 21.06 8.23 -6.15
N ARG A 185 20.54 7.95 -7.35
CA ARG A 185 20.22 6.58 -7.76
C ARG A 185 21.48 5.77 -8.02
N THR A 186 22.43 6.30 -8.79
CA THR A 186 23.71 5.62 -9.04
C THR A 186 24.50 5.42 -7.74
N TYR A 187 24.42 6.37 -6.80
CA TYR A 187 24.99 6.21 -5.46
C TYR A 187 24.34 5.06 -4.67
N TRP A 188 23.01 4.93 -4.65
CA TRP A 188 22.33 3.80 -3.99
C TRP A 188 22.54 2.46 -4.69
N GLU A 189 22.65 2.44 -6.02
CA GLU A 189 23.01 1.24 -6.78
C GLU A 189 24.44 0.80 -6.44
N ALA A 190 25.42 1.72 -6.47
CA ALA A 190 26.80 1.45 -6.09
C ALA A 190 26.95 1.01 -4.62
N GLN A 191 26.23 1.64 -3.68
CA GLN A 191 26.26 1.23 -2.28
C GLN A 191 25.63 -0.15 -2.05
N LYS A 192 24.58 -0.51 -2.81
CA LYS A 192 24.02 -1.86 -2.78
C LYS A 192 25.01 -2.89 -3.32
N GLU A 193 25.68 -2.60 -4.44
CA GLU A 193 26.70 -3.48 -5.01
C GLU A 193 27.90 -3.64 -4.06
N GLN A 194 28.35 -2.55 -3.43
CA GLN A 194 29.39 -2.58 -2.39
C GLN A 194 29.02 -3.53 -1.24
N ASN A 195 27.79 -3.44 -0.72
CA ASN A 195 27.33 -4.32 0.36
C ASN A 195 27.31 -5.80 -0.07
N CYS A 196 26.85 -6.11 -1.30
CA CYS A 196 26.87 -7.49 -1.80
C CYS A 196 28.30 -8.03 -2.01
N ILE A 197 29.25 -7.17 -2.39
CA ILE A 197 30.67 -7.56 -2.50
C ILE A 197 31.25 -7.84 -1.11
N GLU A 198 30.96 -6.98 -0.13
CA GLU A 198 31.37 -7.13 1.27
C GLU A 198 30.84 -8.44 1.89
N GLU A 199 29.58 -8.78 1.66
CA GLU A 199 28.98 -10.05 2.09
C GLU A 199 29.70 -11.29 1.48
N GLU A 200 30.07 -11.25 0.20
CA GLU A 200 30.81 -12.35 -0.43
C GLU A 200 32.28 -12.40 0.04
N ILE A 201 32.92 -11.27 0.33
CA ILE A 201 34.25 -11.21 0.96
C ILE A 201 34.22 -11.93 2.31
N GLN A 202 33.32 -11.55 3.23
CA GLN A 202 33.23 -12.14 4.56
C GLN A 202 32.97 -13.66 4.51
N LYS A 203 32.16 -14.11 3.55
CA LYS A 203 31.88 -15.52 3.27
C LYS A 203 33.10 -16.28 2.71
N LEU A 204 33.93 -15.64 1.90
CA LEU A 204 35.19 -16.22 1.42
C LEU A 204 36.26 -16.25 2.51
N GLU A 205 36.33 -15.24 3.37
CA GLU A 205 37.20 -15.21 4.55
C GLU A 205 36.88 -16.33 5.53
N ALA A 206 35.59 -16.59 5.80
CA ALA A 206 35.16 -17.71 6.64
C ALA A 206 35.66 -19.07 6.09
N LYS A 207 35.49 -19.34 4.79
CA LYS A 207 36.02 -20.54 4.14
C LYS A 207 37.56 -20.63 4.18
N LEU A 208 38.24 -19.49 4.11
CA LEU A 208 39.70 -19.42 4.19
C LEU A 208 40.18 -19.81 5.59
N VAL A 209 39.46 -19.43 6.65
CA VAL A 209 39.71 -19.90 8.04
C VAL A 209 39.52 -21.42 8.13
N GLU A 210 38.39 -21.97 7.68
CA GLU A 210 38.13 -23.42 7.68
C GLU A 210 39.24 -24.22 6.97
N LEU A 211 39.69 -23.74 5.79
CA LEU A 211 40.77 -24.38 5.04
C LEU A 211 42.12 -24.31 5.75
N LYS A 212 42.42 -23.22 6.48
CA LYS A 212 43.63 -23.10 7.31
C LYS A 212 43.61 -24.08 8.48
N GLU A 213 42.47 -24.24 9.15
CA GLU A 213 42.30 -25.21 10.24
C GLU A 213 42.50 -26.66 9.74
N LEU A 214 41.90 -27.00 8.60
CA LEU A 214 42.11 -28.30 7.95
C LEU A 214 43.57 -28.51 7.53
N SER A 215 44.25 -27.51 6.99
CA SER A 215 45.68 -27.60 6.65
C SER A 215 46.54 -27.87 7.89
N ALA A 216 46.33 -27.12 8.97
CA ALA A 216 47.08 -27.30 10.22
C ALA A 216 46.85 -28.69 10.84
N LYS A 217 45.63 -29.23 10.72
CA LYS A 217 45.33 -30.62 11.09
C LYS A 217 46.13 -31.62 10.25
N TYR A 218 46.10 -31.50 8.93
CA TYR A 218 46.85 -32.40 8.05
C TYR A 218 48.37 -32.31 8.28
N ASP A 219 48.93 -31.12 8.52
CA ASP A 219 50.35 -30.96 8.87
C ASP A 219 50.72 -31.71 10.16
N ASN A 220 49.83 -31.74 11.15
CA ASN A 220 50.02 -32.50 12.38
C ASN A 220 49.90 -34.02 12.15
N ASP A 221 48.90 -34.45 11.37
CA ASP A 221 48.70 -35.86 11.03
C ASP A 221 49.89 -36.42 10.22
N ILE A 222 50.42 -35.66 9.26
CA ILE A 222 51.62 -36.01 8.48
C ILE A 222 52.84 -36.18 9.39
N LYS A 223 53.07 -35.24 10.33
CA LYS A 223 54.19 -35.34 11.30
C LYS A 223 54.08 -36.60 12.17
N ASN A 224 52.88 -36.92 12.64
CA ASN A 224 52.60 -38.10 13.47
C ASN A 224 52.77 -39.42 12.69
N LEU A 225 52.30 -39.47 11.45
CA LEU A 225 52.51 -40.62 10.57
C LEU A 225 53.98 -40.81 10.20
N LYS A 226 54.72 -39.73 9.98
CA LYS A 226 56.16 -39.77 9.71
C LYS A 226 56.95 -40.39 10.88
N THR A 227 56.75 -39.92 12.11
CA THR A 227 57.48 -40.47 13.27
C THR A 227 57.12 -41.93 13.54
N LYS A 228 55.87 -42.34 13.28
CA LYS A 228 55.46 -43.76 13.32
C LYS A 228 56.19 -44.58 12.26
N ALA A 229 56.23 -44.12 11.01
CA ALA A 229 56.90 -44.82 9.92
C ALA A 229 58.41 -44.97 10.20
N GLU A 230 59.08 -43.91 10.65
CA GLU A 230 60.49 -43.93 11.05
C GLU A 230 60.76 -44.93 12.20
N SER A 231 59.85 -45.01 13.20
CA SER A 231 59.96 -45.99 14.29
C SER A 231 59.70 -47.43 13.85
N TYR A 232 58.83 -47.66 12.86
CA TYR A 232 58.57 -48.99 12.31
C TYR A 232 59.72 -49.47 11.43
N GLU A 233 60.29 -48.59 10.60
CA GLU A 233 61.46 -48.89 9.77
C GLU A 233 62.65 -49.30 10.65
N LEU A 234 62.92 -48.57 11.74
CA LEU A 234 64.00 -48.91 12.65
C LEU A 234 63.86 -50.32 13.24
N LYS A 235 62.66 -50.71 13.68
CA LYS A 235 62.35 -52.08 14.18
C LYS A 235 62.47 -53.14 13.09
N PHE A 236 62.08 -52.81 11.86
CA PHE A 236 62.21 -53.72 10.73
C PHE A 236 63.69 -53.98 10.42
N GLN A 237 64.53 -52.95 10.46
CA GLN A 237 65.98 -53.09 10.32
C GLN A 237 66.62 -53.87 11.48
N GLU A 238 66.14 -53.71 12.71
CA GLU A 238 66.59 -54.54 13.86
C GLU A 238 66.35 -56.04 13.59
N GLU A 239 65.15 -56.41 13.15
CA GLU A 239 64.80 -57.81 12.84
C GLU A 239 65.57 -58.36 11.62
N VAL A 240 65.74 -57.57 10.56
CA VAL A 240 66.52 -57.95 9.37
C VAL A 240 68.00 -58.23 9.69
N ASN A 241 68.55 -57.59 10.73
CA ASN A 241 69.93 -57.78 11.17
C ASN A 241 70.06 -58.79 12.34
N ALA A 242 68.97 -59.46 12.75
CA ALA A 242 69.01 -60.47 13.80
C ALA A 242 69.67 -61.78 13.33
N PRO A 243 70.28 -62.58 14.23
CA PRO A 243 70.77 -63.92 13.90
C PRO A 243 69.61 -64.90 13.59
N TRP A 244 69.84 -65.81 12.64
CA TRP A 244 68.93 -66.89 12.25
C TRP A 244 68.89 -68.04 13.28
#